data_AF-A0A1B0DFI1-F1
#
_entry.id   AF-A0A1B0DFI1-F1
#
_cell.length_a   1.000
_cell.length_b   1.000
_cell.length_c   1.000
_cell.angle_alpha   90.00
_cell.angle_beta   90.00
_cell.angle_gamma   90.00
#
_symmetry.space_group_name_H-M   'P 1'
#
loop_
_entity.id
_entity.type
_entity.pdbx_description
1 polymer ?
#
loop_
_entity_poly.entity_id
_entity_poly.type
_entity_poly.pdbx_seq_one_letter_code
_entity_poly.pdbx_strand_id
1 'polypeptide(L)'
;MLTVTKQPFIHQTTSVHLRVPRGLKGPHHIFECRRTNIIGTLVQDASPFLFPCTIEYSLICAAILYVMWRNVSNPPQEPPVRRDLSFKRSPHHYSVDCARAHKGLFIGILILVLTIISLILFFVLISRPEFVSLAVTEVTVCELTLYATATIATLIGMIQVRHLQYDAERSFQLDDILLVGAQSGLFLYSTFTVIGGHFTMRKDTILVLINALASIVQTACQTMFILDAGRRNAATPEHIRKKPGREIVTFLLVANLAMWAISTLEKSRAESHPIQLNFYGLWAWTIITHVSMPLAIFYRFHSTVCLCEIWKRAYKLKPTYM
;
A
#
# COMPACT_ATOMS: atom_id res chain seq x y z
N MET A 1 -27.48 12.59 111.83
CA MET A 1 -27.46 11.61 110.74
C MET A 1 -28.26 12.24 109.60
N LEU A 2 -27.54 12.95 108.72
CA LEU A 2 -28.05 14.15 108.03
C LEU A 2 -28.58 13.86 106.62
N THR A 3 -29.70 14.49 106.34
CA THR A 3 -30.52 14.44 105.13
C THR A 3 -30.35 15.72 104.29
N VAL A 4 -30.73 15.63 103.01
CA VAL A 4 -31.04 16.69 102.01
C VAL A 4 -29.79 17.45 101.46
N THR A 5 -29.60 17.72 100.16
CA THR A 5 -30.40 18.58 99.25
C THR A 5 -30.09 18.43 97.73
N LYS A 6 -30.98 19.04 96.92
CA LYS A 6 -31.25 18.98 95.46
C LYS A 6 -30.45 19.95 94.55
N GLN A 7 -30.19 19.48 93.31
CA GLN A 7 -30.18 20.09 91.94
C GLN A 7 -29.26 21.30 91.60
N PRO A 8 -28.75 21.51 90.34
CA PRO A 8 -29.53 21.49 89.06
C PRO A 8 -28.82 21.15 87.70
N PHE A 9 -29.62 21.05 86.61
CA PHE A 9 -29.53 21.62 85.22
C PHE A 9 -28.45 21.28 84.11
N ILE A 10 -28.96 20.82 82.94
CA ILE A 10 -28.76 21.17 81.47
C ILE A 10 -27.38 21.10 80.74
N HIS A 11 -27.24 20.31 79.62
CA HIS A 11 -27.16 20.72 78.17
C HIS A 11 -26.67 19.61 77.18
N GLN A 12 -27.30 19.60 76.00
CA GLN A 12 -27.05 18.96 74.67
C GLN A 12 -25.73 18.23 74.33
N THR A 13 -25.79 17.11 73.58
CA THR A 13 -25.30 17.03 72.17
C THR A 13 -25.62 15.70 71.43
N THR A 14 -25.90 15.86 70.11
CA THR A 14 -25.72 14.94 68.97
C THR A 14 -26.68 13.76 68.73
N SER A 15 -27.54 13.95 67.72
CA SER A 15 -28.30 12.93 66.98
C SER A 15 -27.39 12.14 66.02
N VAL A 16 -27.26 10.82 66.24
CA VAL A 16 -26.59 9.92 65.29
C VAL A 16 -27.65 9.12 64.53
N HIS A 17 -27.86 9.49 63.27
CA HIS A 17 -28.65 8.69 62.32
C HIS A 17 -27.92 7.38 62.02
N LEU A 18 -28.51 6.25 62.42
CA LEU A 18 -28.04 4.91 62.07
C LEU A 18 -28.24 4.68 60.57
N ARG A 19 -27.15 4.71 59.79
CA ARG A 19 -27.20 4.46 58.34
C ARG A 19 -27.13 2.95 58.10
N VAL A 20 -28.28 2.32 57.79
CA VAL A 20 -28.33 0.90 57.39
C VAL A 20 -27.90 0.78 55.93
N PRO A 21 -26.81 0.06 55.60
CA PRO A 21 -26.46 -0.21 54.21
C PRO A 21 -27.48 -1.21 53.63
N ARG A 22 -28.30 -0.77 52.68
CA ARG A 22 -29.09 -1.67 51.82
C ARG A 22 -28.15 -2.27 50.78
N GLY A 23 -27.50 -3.39 51.14
CA GLY A 23 -26.87 -4.31 50.20
C GLY A 23 -27.68 -5.60 50.14
N LEU A 24 -27.81 -6.20 48.95
CA LEU A 24 -28.44 -7.51 48.79
C LEU A 24 -27.71 -8.55 49.66
N LYS A 25 -28.43 -9.19 50.59
CA LYS A 25 -27.97 -10.37 51.31
C LYS A 25 -28.43 -11.63 50.56
N GLY A 26 -27.48 -12.37 50.00
CA GLY A 26 -27.68 -13.67 49.37
C GLY A 26 -26.51 -13.99 48.44
N PRO A 27 -26.18 -15.28 48.20
CA PRO A 27 -25.07 -15.68 47.34
C PRO A 27 -25.50 -15.53 45.89
N HIS A 28 -25.63 -14.29 45.43
CA HIS A 28 -25.62 -14.04 44.02
C HIS A 28 -24.17 -14.21 43.58
N HIS A 29 -23.87 -15.32 42.92
CA HIS A 29 -22.82 -15.32 41.91
C HIS A 29 -23.21 -14.21 40.93
N ILE A 30 -22.74 -13.00 41.22
CA ILE A 30 -22.58 -11.96 40.23
C ILE A 30 -21.64 -12.64 39.25
N PHE A 31 -22.18 -13.25 38.20
CA PHE A 31 -21.46 -13.36 36.96
C PHE A 31 -20.95 -11.94 36.76
N GLU A 32 -19.65 -11.74 37.01
CA GLU A 32 -18.96 -10.56 36.56
C GLU A 32 -19.53 -10.29 35.19
N CYS A 33 -20.18 -9.15 35.03
CA CYS A 33 -20.67 -8.70 33.74
C CYS A 33 -19.43 -8.78 32.86
N ARG A 34 -19.29 -9.88 32.12
CA ARG A 34 -18.04 -10.31 31.52
C ARG A 34 -17.80 -9.23 30.50
N ARG A 35 -16.99 -8.24 30.88
CA ARG A 35 -16.51 -7.19 30.01
C ARG A 35 -15.56 -7.91 29.09
N THR A 36 -16.12 -8.72 28.20
CA THR A 36 -15.41 -9.31 27.08
C THR A 36 -14.81 -8.11 26.41
N ASN A 37 -13.49 -8.02 26.42
CA ASN A 37 -12.77 -6.94 25.79
C ASN A 37 -12.84 -7.14 24.27
N ILE A 38 -14.04 -7.31 23.71
CA ILE A 38 -14.26 -7.65 22.31
C ILE A 38 -13.59 -6.58 21.45
N ILE A 39 -13.74 -5.30 21.81
CA ILE A 39 -13.09 -4.19 21.13
C ILE A 39 -11.56 -4.23 21.31
N GLY A 40 -11.04 -4.47 22.53
CA GLY A 40 -9.59 -4.52 22.74
C GLY A 40 -8.93 -5.72 22.07
N THR A 41 -9.54 -6.90 22.10
CA THR A 41 -9.11 -8.10 21.39
C THR A 41 -9.20 -7.87 19.89
N LEU A 42 -10.30 -7.32 19.37
CA LEU A 42 -10.43 -7.02 17.94
C LEU A 42 -9.44 -5.96 17.47
N VAL A 43 -9.12 -4.95 18.30
CA VAL A 43 -8.07 -3.96 18.01
C VAL A 43 -6.68 -4.59 18.07
N GLN A 44 -6.40 -5.47 19.04
CA GLN A 44 -5.12 -6.19 19.10
C GLN A 44 -4.95 -7.13 17.90
N ASP A 45 -6.00 -7.85 17.51
CA ASP A 45 -6.02 -8.73 16.34
C ASP A 45 -5.92 -7.93 15.04
N ALA A 46 -6.52 -6.73 14.98
CA ALA A 46 -6.44 -5.83 13.84
C ALA A 46 -5.11 -5.03 13.78
N SER A 47 -4.42 -4.85 14.91
CA SER A 47 -3.24 -3.99 15.01
C SER A 47 -2.12 -4.36 14.02
N PRO A 48 -1.79 -5.64 13.81
CA PRO A 48 -0.82 -6.05 12.79
C PRO A 48 -1.20 -5.61 11.36
N PHE A 49 -2.50 -5.51 11.06
CA PHE A 49 -3.00 -5.08 9.76
C PHE A 49 -3.03 -3.55 9.62
N LEU A 50 -3.25 -2.83 10.73
CA LEU A 50 -3.35 -1.38 10.73
C LEU A 50 -2.00 -0.68 10.82
N PHE A 51 -0.99 -1.33 11.39
CA PHE A 51 0.33 -0.75 11.59
C PHE A 51 0.99 -0.26 10.28
N PRO A 52 1.09 -1.07 9.19
CA PRO A 52 1.61 -0.61 7.91
C PRO A 52 0.76 0.54 7.32
N CYS A 53 -0.57 0.44 7.43
CA CYS A 53 -1.49 1.47 6.94
C CYS A 53 -1.24 2.84 7.60
N THR A 54 -0.92 2.88 8.89
CA THR A 54 -0.58 4.14 9.59
C THR A 54 0.74 4.75 9.08
N ILE A 55 1.76 3.91 8.86
CA ILE A 55 3.03 4.39 8.31
C ILE A 55 2.84 4.89 6.87
N GLU A 56 2.10 4.15 6.04
CA GLU A 56 1.76 4.54 4.67
C GLU A 56 0.99 5.86 4.62
N TYR A 57 -0.06 6.00 5.44
CA TYR A 57 -0.83 7.23 5.56
C TYR A 57 0.09 8.42 5.86
N SER A 58 1.02 8.24 6.81
CA SER A 58 1.97 9.29 7.20
C SER A 58 2.91 9.68 6.05
N LEU A 59 3.41 8.71 5.28
CA LEU A 59 4.26 8.96 4.10
C LEU A 59 3.50 9.68 2.98
N ILE A 60 2.26 9.27 2.70
CA ILE A 60 1.40 9.91 1.70
C ILE A 60 1.12 11.36 2.11
N CYS A 61 0.74 11.60 3.37
CA CYS A 61 0.52 12.95 3.89
C CYS A 61 1.77 13.82 3.77
N ALA A 62 2.96 13.30 4.13
CA ALA A 62 4.21 14.04 3.98
C ALA A 62 4.49 14.41 2.51
N ALA A 63 4.28 13.49 1.57
CA ALA A 63 4.46 13.75 0.15
C ALA A 63 3.48 14.81 -0.38
N ILE A 64 2.20 14.74 -0.01
CA ILE A 64 1.18 15.73 -0.41
C ILE A 64 1.50 17.11 0.18
N LEU A 65 1.86 17.18 1.46
CA LEU A 65 2.24 18.43 2.12
C LEU A 65 3.47 19.06 1.45
N TYR A 66 4.45 18.26 1.06
CA TYR A 66 5.60 18.74 0.31
C TYR A 66 5.21 19.34 -1.06
N VAL A 67 4.33 18.66 -1.81
CA VAL A 67 3.80 19.17 -3.09
C VAL A 67 3.07 20.50 -2.89
N MET A 68 2.19 20.56 -1.88
CA MET A 68 1.42 21.76 -1.56
C MET A 68 2.33 22.93 -1.17
N TRP A 69 3.31 22.69 -0.30
CA TRP A 69 4.31 23.68 0.11
C TRP A 69 5.07 24.24 -1.09
N ARG A 70 5.57 23.36 -1.96
CA ARG A 70 6.31 23.75 -3.17
C ARG A 70 5.47 24.58 -4.13
N ASN A 71 4.18 24.24 -4.27
CA ASN A 71 3.25 24.99 -5.13
C ASN A 71 2.92 26.37 -4.57
N VAL A 72 2.79 26.51 -3.25
CA VAL A 72 2.61 27.82 -2.60
C VAL A 72 3.86 28.69 -2.72
N SER A 73 5.05 28.09 -2.65
CA SER A 73 6.33 28.80 -2.73
C SER A 73 6.67 29.31 -4.14
N ASN A 74 5.97 28.85 -5.18
CA ASN A 74 6.15 29.30 -6.56
C ASN A 74 4.94 30.15 -6.97
N PRO A 75 5.00 31.50 -6.88
CA PRO A 75 3.93 32.35 -7.37
C PRO A 75 3.69 32.08 -8.86
N PRO A 76 2.44 32.11 -9.34
CA PRO A 76 2.15 31.93 -10.76
C PRO A 76 2.92 32.99 -11.55
N GLN A 77 3.79 32.54 -12.46
CA GLN A 77 4.39 33.44 -13.44
C GLN A 77 3.25 34.12 -14.22
N GLU A 78 3.32 35.44 -14.36
CA GLU A 78 2.35 36.20 -15.14
C GLU A 78 2.19 35.55 -16.53
N PRO A 79 0.95 35.32 -16.98
CA PRO A 79 0.72 34.73 -18.28
C PRO A 79 1.35 35.64 -19.34
N PRO A 80 2.15 35.11 -20.28
CA PRO A 80 2.59 35.89 -21.42
C PRO A 80 1.35 36.39 -22.15
N VAL A 81 1.29 37.70 -22.44
CA VAL A 81 0.22 38.36 -23.20
C VAL A 81 0.10 37.68 -24.57
N ARG A 82 -0.74 36.64 -24.66
CA ARG A 82 -1.11 36.00 -25.91
C ARG A 82 -2.39 36.64 -26.39
N ARG A 83 -2.30 37.34 -27.51
CA ARG A 83 -3.43 37.89 -28.27
C ARG A 83 -4.49 36.81 -28.45
N ASP A 84 -5.71 37.13 -28.04
CA ASP A 84 -6.89 36.29 -28.14
C ASP A 84 -7.16 35.91 -29.60
N LEU A 85 -6.87 34.64 -29.93
CA LEU A 85 -7.61 33.91 -30.95
C LEU A 85 -8.52 32.97 -30.19
N SER A 86 -9.80 33.35 -30.13
CA SER A 86 -10.87 32.63 -29.44
C SER A 86 -11.14 31.27 -30.09
N PHE A 87 -10.30 30.28 -29.83
CA PHE A 87 -10.69 28.89 -30.01
C PHE A 87 -11.54 28.52 -28.79
N LYS A 88 -12.87 28.49 -28.97
CA LYS A 88 -13.81 27.94 -27.99
C LYS A 88 -13.33 26.54 -27.60
N ARG A 89 -12.65 26.41 -26.46
CA ARG A 89 -12.45 25.12 -25.81
C ARG A 89 -13.84 24.68 -25.35
N SER A 90 -14.46 23.79 -26.11
CA SER A 90 -15.63 23.06 -25.62
C SER A 90 -15.24 22.39 -24.30
N PRO A 91 -16.16 22.29 -23.32
CA PRO A 91 -15.88 21.62 -22.07
C PRO A 91 -15.35 20.22 -22.39
N HIS A 92 -14.11 19.95 -21.97
CA HIS A 92 -13.41 18.70 -22.18
C HIS A 92 -14.32 17.55 -21.74
N HIS A 93 -14.99 16.91 -22.71
CA HIS A 93 -15.69 15.66 -22.47
C HIS A 93 -14.60 14.65 -22.09
N TYR A 94 -14.50 14.36 -20.79
CA TYR A 94 -13.63 13.32 -20.24
C TYR A 94 -14.18 11.97 -20.69
N SER A 95 -13.98 11.64 -21.97
CA SER A 95 -14.28 10.33 -22.51
C SER A 95 -13.12 9.41 -22.19
N VAL A 96 -13.39 8.46 -21.31
CA VAL A 96 -12.52 7.33 -21.04
C VAL A 96 -12.68 6.35 -22.20
N ASP A 97 -11.88 6.51 -23.25
CA ASP A 97 -11.95 5.62 -24.41
C ASP A 97 -11.19 4.30 -24.13
N CYS A 98 -11.95 3.28 -23.72
CA CYS A 98 -11.46 1.91 -23.47
C CYS A 98 -11.21 1.10 -24.75
N ALA A 99 -11.43 1.66 -25.95
CA ALA A 99 -11.13 0.96 -27.18
C ALA A 99 -9.65 0.53 -27.22
N ARG A 100 -9.42 -0.75 -27.53
CA ARG A 100 -8.09 -1.42 -27.55
C ARG A 100 -7.42 -1.65 -26.20
N ALA A 101 -8.12 -1.46 -25.07
CA ALA A 101 -7.62 -1.81 -23.73
C ALA A 101 -8.16 -3.19 -23.23
N HIS A 102 -9.19 -3.72 -23.89
CA HIS A 102 -9.98 -4.88 -23.40
C HIS A 102 -9.17 -6.15 -23.18
N LYS A 103 -8.19 -6.49 -24.04
CA LYS A 103 -7.37 -7.70 -23.88
C LYS A 103 -6.54 -7.65 -22.61
N GLY A 104 -5.82 -6.55 -22.41
CA GLY A 104 -5.02 -6.31 -21.22
C GLY A 104 -5.87 -6.25 -19.94
N LEU A 105 -7.05 -5.61 -20.03
CA LEU A 105 -7.99 -5.57 -18.91
C LEU A 105 -8.50 -6.95 -18.53
N PHE A 106 -8.90 -7.79 -19.49
CA PHE A 106 -9.45 -9.12 -19.20
C PHE A 106 -8.40 -10.05 -18.57
N ILE A 107 -7.18 -10.07 -19.13
CA ILE A 107 -6.07 -10.84 -18.56
C ILE A 107 -5.71 -10.29 -17.17
N GLY A 108 -5.70 -8.97 -17.01
CA GLY A 108 -5.45 -8.31 -15.73
C GLY A 108 -6.48 -8.71 -14.67
N ILE A 109 -7.77 -8.67 -14.99
CA ILE A 109 -8.85 -9.07 -14.08
C ILE A 109 -8.72 -10.54 -13.71
N LEU A 110 -8.42 -11.42 -14.67
CA LEU A 110 -8.19 -12.83 -14.39
C LEU A 110 -7.06 -13.02 -13.37
N ILE A 111 -5.93 -12.36 -13.58
CA ILE A 111 -4.80 -12.39 -12.64
C ILE A 111 -5.21 -11.85 -11.27
N LEU A 112 -5.92 -10.72 -11.22
CA LEU A 112 -6.38 -10.14 -9.95
C LEU A 112 -7.29 -11.09 -9.18
N VAL A 113 -8.22 -11.76 -9.86
CA VAL A 113 -9.11 -12.76 -9.24
C VAL A 113 -8.29 -13.93 -8.68
N LEU A 114 -7.33 -14.45 -9.46
CA LEU A 114 -6.44 -15.52 -9.00
C LEU A 114 -5.60 -15.09 -7.79
N THR A 115 -5.12 -13.84 -7.77
CA THR A 115 -4.40 -13.28 -6.62
C THR A 115 -5.29 -13.14 -5.39
N ILE A 116 -6.55 -12.70 -5.55
CA ILE A 116 -7.50 -12.63 -4.43
C ILE A 116 -7.77 -14.03 -3.86
N ILE A 117 -7.95 -15.04 -4.72
CA ILE A 117 -8.13 -16.42 -4.30
C ILE A 117 -6.89 -16.91 -3.54
N SER A 118 -5.69 -16.66 -4.07
CA SER A 118 -4.42 -17.00 -3.42
C SER A 118 -4.29 -16.36 -2.04
N LEU A 119 -4.60 -15.06 -1.90
CA LEU A 119 -4.57 -14.36 -0.60
C LEU A 119 -5.56 -14.97 0.41
N ILE A 120 -6.77 -15.33 -0.03
CA ILE A 120 -7.75 -16.00 0.85
C ILE A 120 -7.22 -17.36 1.31
N LEU A 121 -6.65 -18.15 0.39
CA LEU A 121 -6.05 -19.44 0.71
C LEU A 121 -4.90 -19.28 1.69
N PHE A 122 -4.00 -18.33 1.46
CA PHE A 122 -2.90 -18.00 2.38
C PHE A 122 -3.42 -17.72 3.80
N PHE A 123 -4.43 -16.85 3.95
CA PHE A 123 -5.00 -16.54 5.26
C PHE A 123 -5.65 -17.74 5.95
N VAL A 124 -6.31 -18.61 5.21
CA VAL A 124 -6.93 -19.82 5.77
C VAL A 124 -5.87 -20.85 6.19
N LEU A 125 -4.84 -21.05 5.36
CA LEU A 125 -3.81 -22.06 5.61
C LEU A 125 -2.82 -21.61 6.69
N ILE A 126 -2.45 -20.33 6.75
CA ILE A 126 -1.49 -19.82 7.74
C ILE A 126 -2.03 -19.90 9.17
N SER A 127 -3.35 -19.88 9.36
CA SER A 127 -4.00 -20.10 10.66
C SER A 127 -3.88 -21.53 11.18
N ARG A 128 -3.40 -22.47 10.37
CA ARG A 128 -3.23 -23.88 10.74
C ARG A 128 -1.73 -24.21 10.77
N PRO A 129 -1.14 -24.57 11.93
CA PRO A 129 0.31 -24.75 12.06
C PRO A 129 0.88 -25.83 11.13
N GLU A 130 0.08 -26.87 10.83
CA GLU A 130 0.46 -27.95 9.90
C GLU A 130 0.61 -27.50 8.45
N PHE A 131 -0.07 -26.43 8.04
CA PHE A 131 -0.12 -25.97 6.65
C PHE A 131 0.67 -24.67 6.39
N VAL A 132 1.40 -24.15 7.39
CA VAL A 132 2.17 -22.89 7.27
C VAL A 132 3.16 -22.92 6.10
N SER A 133 3.93 -24.01 5.96
CA SER A 133 4.90 -24.14 4.86
C SER A 133 4.23 -24.18 3.48
N LEU A 134 3.04 -24.80 3.40
CA LEU A 134 2.25 -24.85 2.17
C LEU A 134 1.69 -23.45 1.83
N ALA A 135 1.19 -22.73 2.83
CA ALA A 135 0.70 -21.35 2.66
C ALA A 135 1.79 -20.43 2.10
N VAL A 136 3.00 -20.47 2.69
CA VAL A 136 4.14 -19.65 2.24
C VAL A 136 4.57 -20.05 0.82
N THR A 137 4.58 -21.35 0.50
CA THR A 137 4.94 -21.81 -0.84
C THR A 137 3.92 -21.35 -1.88
N GLU A 138 2.62 -21.49 -1.58
CA GLU A 138 1.52 -21.13 -2.47
C GLU A 138 1.56 -19.64 -2.83
N VAL A 139 1.64 -18.76 -1.83
CA VAL A 139 1.69 -17.31 -2.08
C VAL A 139 2.99 -16.89 -2.77
N THR A 140 4.13 -17.53 -2.45
CA THR A 140 5.41 -17.26 -3.13
C THR A 140 5.35 -17.66 -4.60
N VAL A 141 4.68 -18.75 -4.95
CA VAL A 141 4.45 -19.13 -6.35
C VAL A 141 3.53 -18.11 -7.03
N CYS A 142 2.46 -17.68 -6.37
CA CYS A 142 1.58 -16.63 -6.90
C CYS A 142 2.37 -15.33 -7.20
N GLU A 143 3.17 -14.86 -6.25
CA GLU A 143 4.05 -13.69 -6.43
C GLU A 143 5.03 -13.86 -7.59
N LEU A 144 5.69 -15.02 -7.67
CA LEU A 144 6.65 -15.28 -8.73
C LEU A 144 5.98 -15.26 -10.12
N THR A 145 4.78 -15.83 -10.25
CA THR A 145 4.01 -15.78 -11.50
C THR A 145 3.56 -14.36 -11.85
N LEU A 146 3.16 -13.56 -10.86
CA LEU A 146 2.86 -12.14 -11.03
C LEU A 146 4.10 -11.36 -11.52
N TYR A 147 5.24 -11.55 -10.87
CA TYR A 147 6.47 -10.87 -11.27
C TYR A 147 6.93 -11.28 -12.66
N ALA A 148 6.86 -12.57 -13.00
CA ALA A 148 7.22 -13.06 -14.33
C ALA A 148 6.32 -12.45 -15.42
N THR A 149 5.00 -12.52 -15.24
CA THR A 149 4.03 -11.98 -16.22
C THR A 149 4.11 -10.46 -16.34
N ALA A 150 4.27 -9.75 -15.23
CA ALA A 150 4.49 -8.30 -15.24
C ALA A 150 5.82 -7.92 -15.90
N THR A 151 6.89 -8.69 -15.68
CA THR A 151 8.18 -8.45 -16.36
C THR A 151 8.04 -8.65 -17.87
N ILE A 152 7.42 -9.74 -18.32
CA ILE A 152 7.18 -9.96 -19.75
C ILE A 152 6.35 -8.82 -20.35
N ALA A 153 5.27 -8.41 -19.66
CA ALA A 153 4.43 -7.31 -20.11
C ALA A 153 5.21 -5.99 -20.17
N THR A 154 6.03 -5.65 -19.17
CA THR A 154 6.87 -4.43 -19.20
C THR A 154 7.89 -4.46 -20.34
N LEU A 155 8.54 -5.60 -20.60
CA LEU A 155 9.44 -5.75 -21.75
C LEU A 155 8.71 -5.54 -23.09
N ILE A 156 7.54 -6.17 -23.27
CA ILE A 156 6.69 -5.95 -24.45
C ILE A 156 6.25 -4.49 -24.54
N GLY A 157 5.87 -3.88 -23.43
CA GLY A 157 5.49 -2.48 -23.32
C GLY A 157 6.60 -1.54 -23.76
N MET A 158 7.83 -1.77 -23.31
CA MET A 158 9.01 -1.01 -23.74
C MET A 158 9.21 -1.07 -25.25
N ILE A 159 8.95 -2.23 -25.88
CA ILE A 159 9.04 -2.36 -27.34
C ILE A 159 7.89 -1.61 -28.02
N GLN A 160 6.65 -1.80 -27.59
CA GLN A 160 5.48 -1.17 -28.21
C GLN A 160 5.49 0.36 -28.09
N VAL A 161 5.91 0.88 -26.95
CA VAL A 161 5.92 2.31 -26.65
C VAL A 161 7.03 3.05 -27.41
N ARG A 162 8.08 2.35 -27.88
CA ARG A 162 9.11 2.96 -28.76
C ARG A 162 8.55 3.58 -30.06
N HIS A 163 7.38 3.15 -30.51
CA HIS A 163 6.71 3.75 -31.67
C HIS A 163 6.18 5.17 -31.39
N LEU A 164 6.01 5.56 -30.12
CA LEU A 164 5.59 6.91 -29.73
C LEU A 164 6.79 7.87 -29.74
N GLN A 165 6.52 9.15 -30.04
CA GLN A 165 7.56 10.18 -30.07
C GLN A 165 8.05 10.50 -28.67
N TYR A 166 9.37 10.62 -28.52
CA TYR A 166 10.04 10.96 -27.28
C TYR A 166 10.17 12.48 -27.12
N ASP A 167 9.75 12.99 -25.97
CA ASP A 167 9.78 14.41 -25.62
C ASP A 167 11.02 14.69 -24.74
N ALA A 168 12.11 15.12 -25.37
CA ALA A 168 13.38 15.38 -24.69
C ALA A 168 13.35 16.61 -23.77
N GLU A 169 12.44 17.55 -24.02
CA GLU A 169 12.29 18.80 -23.28
C GLU A 169 11.57 18.60 -21.93
N ARG A 170 11.02 17.41 -21.67
CA ARG A 170 10.35 17.11 -20.41
C ARG A 170 11.38 16.85 -19.30
N SER A 171 11.47 17.79 -18.36
CA SER A 171 12.31 17.65 -17.16
C SER A 171 11.79 16.57 -16.20
N PHE A 172 12.69 16.05 -15.35
CA PHE A 172 12.34 15.14 -14.26
C PHE A 172 11.33 15.80 -13.32
N GLN A 173 10.15 15.22 -13.22
CA GLN A 173 9.08 15.72 -12.35
C GLN A 173 9.22 15.13 -10.96
N LEU A 174 8.53 15.74 -9.98
CA LEU A 174 8.50 15.23 -8.62
C LEU A 174 8.02 13.77 -8.58
N ASP A 175 7.08 13.40 -9.44
CA ASP A 175 6.58 12.03 -9.56
C ASP A 175 7.70 11.03 -9.91
N ASP A 176 8.66 11.42 -10.75
CA ASP A 176 9.79 10.56 -11.14
C ASP A 176 10.75 10.35 -9.97
N ILE A 177 11.02 11.41 -9.20
CA ILE A 177 11.88 11.37 -8.01
C ILE A 177 11.24 10.51 -6.92
N LEU A 178 9.93 10.70 -6.68
CA LEU A 178 9.16 9.90 -5.73
C LEU A 178 9.16 8.42 -6.12
N LEU A 179 9.03 8.11 -7.41
CA LEU A 179 9.05 6.74 -7.91
C LEU A 179 10.40 6.07 -7.63
N VAL A 180 11.51 6.72 -7.98
CA VAL A 180 12.87 6.18 -7.76
C VAL A 180 13.21 6.11 -6.27
N GLY A 181 12.79 7.11 -5.49
CA GLY A 181 12.95 7.12 -4.03
C GLY A 181 12.21 5.96 -3.37
N ALA A 182 10.94 5.73 -3.73
CA ALA A 182 10.13 4.64 -3.21
C ALA A 182 10.70 3.26 -3.58
N GLN A 183 11.24 3.12 -4.79
CA GLN A 183 11.87 1.89 -5.27
C GLN A 183 13.01 1.40 -4.35
N SER A 184 13.72 2.31 -3.68
CA SER A 184 14.79 1.95 -2.75
C SER A 184 14.30 1.02 -1.62
N GLY A 185 13.07 1.19 -1.14
CA GLY A 185 12.49 0.32 -0.11
C GLY A 185 12.34 -1.12 -0.58
N LEU A 186 11.83 -1.31 -1.80
CA LEU A 186 11.67 -2.66 -2.36
C LEU A 186 13.03 -3.33 -2.62
N PHE A 187 14.02 -2.57 -3.10
CA PHE A 187 15.38 -3.07 -3.27
C PHE A 187 16.04 -3.44 -1.95
N LEU A 188 15.85 -2.62 -0.90
CA LEU A 188 16.36 -2.90 0.43
C LEU A 188 15.78 -4.22 0.96
N TYR A 189 14.45 -4.36 0.94
CA TYR A 189 13.77 -5.58 1.38
C TYR A 189 14.24 -6.82 0.61
N SER A 190 14.27 -6.72 -0.72
CA SER A 190 14.63 -7.85 -1.59
C SER A 190 16.10 -8.24 -1.42
N THR A 191 17.00 -7.28 -1.22
CA THR A 191 18.44 -7.55 -1.00
C THR A 191 18.67 -8.27 0.32
N PHE A 192 18.06 -7.83 1.42
CA PHE A 192 18.16 -8.55 2.69
C PHE A 192 17.51 -9.93 2.63
N THR A 193 16.42 -10.07 1.88
CA THR A 193 15.79 -11.38 1.63
C THR A 193 16.72 -12.31 0.85
N VAL A 194 17.42 -11.80 -0.18
CA VAL A 194 18.43 -12.55 -0.95
C VAL A 194 19.59 -12.98 -0.05
N ILE A 195 20.12 -12.08 0.79
CA ILE A 195 21.24 -12.39 1.69
C ILE A 195 20.83 -13.48 2.69
N GLY A 196 19.73 -13.28 3.43
CA GLY A 196 19.24 -14.26 4.39
C GLY A 196 18.91 -15.61 3.73
N GLY A 197 18.34 -15.56 2.51
CA GLY A 197 18.02 -16.75 1.73
C GLY A 197 19.27 -17.53 1.28
N HIS A 198 20.26 -16.83 0.76
CA HIS A 198 21.52 -17.40 0.29
C HIS A 198 22.33 -18.03 1.43
N PHE A 199 22.41 -17.40 2.60
CA PHE A 199 23.23 -17.93 3.70
C PHE A 199 22.55 -19.05 4.51
N THR A 200 21.23 -19.22 4.39
CA THR A 200 20.50 -20.27 5.12
C THR A 200 20.46 -21.62 4.37
N MET A 201 20.84 -21.67 3.08
CA MET A 201 20.86 -22.84 2.16
C MET A 201 20.07 -24.09 2.61
N ARG A 202 18.74 -24.02 2.50
CA ARG A 202 17.81 -25.18 2.54
C ARG A 202 17.00 -25.22 1.25
N LYS A 203 16.48 -26.40 0.87
CA LYS A 203 15.68 -26.57 -0.37
C LYS A 203 14.46 -25.63 -0.41
N ASP A 204 13.83 -25.40 0.73
CA ASP A 204 12.63 -24.54 0.85
C ASP A 204 12.95 -23.04 0.64
N THR A 205 14.21 -22.65 0.77
CA THR A 205 14.65 -21.24 0.68
C THR A 205 14.95 -20.81 -0.78
N ILE A 206 15.15 -21.78 -1.69
CA ILE A 206 15.48 -21.48 -3.10
C ILE A 206 14.34 -20.71 -3.78
N LEU A 207 13.08 -21.09 -3.49
CA LEU A 207 11.92 -20.42 -4.06
C LEU A 207 11.84 -18.95 -3.60
N VAL A 208 12.12 -18.69 -2.32
CA VAL A 208 12.16 -17.34 -1.74
C VAL A 208 13.28 -16.50 -2.39
N LEU A 209 14.44 -17.10 -2.63
CA LEU A 209 15.55 -16.44 -3.32
C LEU A 209 15.19 -16.06 -4.76
N ILE A 210 14.60 -17.00 -5.52
CA ILE A 210 14.14 -16.75 -6.88
C ILE A 210 13.09 -15.63 -6.89
N ASN A 211 12.13 -15.66 -5.95
CA ASN A 211 11.11 -14.62 -5.83
C ASN A 211 11.71 -13.24 -5.54
N ALA A 212 12.68 -13.16 -4.63
CA ALA A 212 13.36 -11.90 -4.31
C ALA A 212 14.16 -11.34 -5.50
N LEU A 213 14.85 -12.21 -6.26
CA LEU A 213 15.53 -11.81 -7.50
C LEU A 213 14.54 -11.36 -8.58
N ALA A 214 13.44 -12.11 -8.75
CA ALA A 214 12.38 -11.75 -9.69
C ALA A 214 11.75 -10.39 -9.34
N SER A 215 11.53 -10.10 -8.06
CA SER A 215 11.05 -8.80 -7.56
C SER A 215 11.99 -7.66 -7.95
N ILE A 216 13.31 -7.84 -7.78
CA ILE A 216 14.31 -6.83 -8.17
C ILE A 216 14.25 -6.57 -9.68
N VAL A 217 14.28 -7.63 -10.49
CA VAL A 217 14.24 -7.52 -11.96
C VAL A 217 12.94 -6.86 -12.42
N GLN A 218 11.80 -7.33 -11.93
CA GLN A 218 10.48 -6.81 -12.29
C GLN A 218 10.38 -5.31 -12.01
N THR A 219 10.83 -4.90 -10.83
CA THR A 219 10.74 -3.51 -10.38
C THR A 219 11.70 -2.60 -11.14
N ALA A 220 12.92 -3.07 -11.42
CA ALA A 220 13.86 -2.35 -12.26
C ALA A 220 13.29 -2.13 -13.67
N CYS A 221 12.79 -3.20 -14.31
CA CYS A 221 12.16 -3.12 -15.63
C CYS A 221 10.92 -2.21 -15.63
N GLN A 222 10.08 -2.29 -14.60
CA GLN A 222 8.88 -1.45 -14.48
C GLN A 222 9.24 0.03 -14.31
N THR A 223 10.18 0.38 -13.44
CA THR A 223 10.59 1.78 -13.28
C THR A 223 11.17 2.33 -14.58
N MET A 224 12.04 1.57 -15.26
CA MET A 224 12.58 1.98 -16.56
C MET A 224 11.46 2.22 -17.58
N PHE A 225 10.48 1.31 -17.65
CA PHE A 225 9.33 1.46 -18.52
C PHE A 225 8.51 2.71 -18.19
N ILE A 226 8.22 2.98 -16.91
CA ILE A 226 7.43 4.14 -16.49
C ILE A 226 8.15 5.45 -16.82
N LEU A 227 9.46 5.54 -16.55
CA LEU A 227 10.25 6.74 -16.84
C LEU A 227 10.34 7.01 -18.36
N ASP A 228 10.55 5.97 -19.18
CA ASP A 228 10.59 6.11 -20.64
C ASP A 228 9.20 6.42 -21.23
N ALA A 229 8.17 5.65 -20.85
CA ALA A 229 6.80 5.86 -21.32
C ALA A 229 6.22 7.20 -20.86
N GLY A 230 6.61 7.68 -19.67
CA GLY A 230 6.25 9.00 -19.16
C GLY A 230 6.73 10.15 -20.05
N ARG A 231 7.80 9.97 -20.82
CA ARG A 231 8.33 10.97 -21.74
C ARG A 231 7.81 10.84 -23.17
N ARG A 232 6.91 9.89 -23.43
CA ARG A 232 6.43 9.61 -24.79
C ARG A 232 4.99 10.02 -24.99
N ASN A 233 4.70 10.56 -26.18
CA ASN A 233 3.37 11.01 -26.56
C ASN A 233 3.05 10.64 -28.02
N ALA A 234 1.75 10.52 -28.33
CA ALA A 234 1.28 10.35 -29.69
C ALA A 234 1.43 11.66 -30.48
N ALA A 235 2.16 11.58 -31.59
CA ALA A 235 2.36 12.71 -32.51
C ALA A 235 1.58 12.59 -33.82
N THR A 236 1.27 11.37 -34.26
CA THR A 236 0.55 11.13 -35.52
C THR A 236 -0.89 10.68 -35.25
N PRO A 237 -1.86 10.99 -36.14
CA PRO A 237 -3.22 10.46 -36.07
C PRO A 237 -3.24 8.92 -36.08
N GLU A 238 -2.26 8.29 -36.74
CA GLU A 238 -2.09 6.85 -36.74
C GLU A 238 -1.76 6.30 -35.34
N HIS A 239 -0.92 6.99 -34.55
CA HIS A 239 -0.63 6.58 -33.16
C HIS A 239 -1.87 6.64 -32.28
N ILE A 240 -2.74 7.64 -32.49
CA ILE A 240 -4.00 7.79 -31.74
C ILE A 240 -4.99 6.69 -32.11
N ARG A 241 -5.05 6.33 -33.39
CA ARG A 241 -5.89 5.22 -33.86
C ARG A 241 -5.35 3.89 -33.38
N LYS A 242 -4.04 3.65 -33.49
CA LYS A 242 -3.41 2.36 -33.17
C LYS A 242 -3.31 2.09 -31.68
N LYS A 243 -3.09 3.14 -30.88
CA LYS A 243 -2.83 3.13 -29.43
C LYS A 243 -1.76 2.10 -29.00
N PRO A 244 -0.54 2.14 -29.58
CA PRO A 244 0.51 1.17 -29.28
C PRO A 244 0.83 1.15 -27.78
N GLY A 245 0.86 -0.03 -27.14
CA GLY A 245 1.14 -0.18 -25.72
C GLY A 245 -0.05 0.01 -24.77
N ARG A 246 -1.23 0.43 -25.26
CA ARG A 246 -2.42 0.72 -24.41
C ARG A 246 -2.85 -0.49 -23.60
N GLU A 247 -2.96 -1.65 -24.25
CA GLU A 247 -3.38 -2.89 -23.60
C GLU A 247 -2.36 -3.33 -22.54
N ILE A 248 -1.07 -3.13 -22.80
CA ILE A 248 0.00 -3.46 -21.86
C ILE A 248 -0.07 -2.57 -20.62
N VAL A 249 -0.22 -1.25 -20.81
CA VAL A 249 -0.38 -0.32 -19.68
C VAL A 249 -1.63 -0.66 -18.87
N THR A 250 -2.74 -1.02 -19.52
CA THR A 250 -3.96 -1.46 -18.83
C THR A 250 -3.75 -2.75 -18.04
N PHE A 251 -3.07 -3.74 -18.61
CA PHE A 251 -2.69 -4.96 -17.88
C PHE A 251 -1.82 -4.63 -16.65
N LEU A 252 -0.79 -3.80 -16.83
CA LEU A 252 0.13 -3.42 -15.76
C LEU A 252 -0.55 -2.64 -14.64
N LEU A 253 -1.60 -1.86 -14.92
CA LEU A 253 -2.41 -1.21 -13.89
C LEU A 253 -3.07 -2.22 -12.97
N VAL A 254 -3.69 -3.26 -13.54
CA VAL A 254 -4.37 -4.29 -12.75
C VAL A 254 -3.36 -5.20 -12.05
N ALA A 255 -2.26 -5.56 -12.72
CA ALA A 255 -1.18 -6.33 -12.10
C ALA A 255 -0.51 -5.59 -10.94
N ASN A 256 -0.34 -4.27 -11.03
CA ASN A 256 0.19 -3.47 -9.91
C ASN A 256 -0.77 -3.42 -8.73
N LEU A 257 -2.08 -3.37 -8.96
CA LEU A 257 -3.07 -3.51 -7.90
C LEU A 257 -2.96 -4.88 -7.19
N ALA A 258 -2.76 -5.96 -7.94
CA ALA A 258 -2.55 -7.30 -7.38
C ALA A 258 -1.25 -7.36 -6.54
N MET A 259 -0.13 -6.86 -7.08
CA MET A 259 1.16 -6.82 -6.36
C MET A 259 1.12 -5.93 -5.12
N TRP A 260 0.38 -4.81 -5.19
CA TRP A 260 0.13 -3.94 -4.05
C TRP A 260 -0.64 -4.71 -2.96
N ALA A 261 -1.74 -5.38 -3.33
CA ALA A 261 -2.55 -6.16 -2.38
C ALA A 261 -1.72 -7.22 -1.63
N ILE A 262 -0.85 -7.96 -2.34
CA ILE A 262 0.06 -8.93 -1.69
C ILE A 262 1.06 -8.21 -0.76
N SER A 263 1.70 -7.13 -1.24
CA SER A 263 2.68 -6.40 -0.44
C SER A 263 2.06 -5.85 0.86
N THR A 264 0.82 -5.37 0.81
CA THR A 264 0.11 -4.82 1.97
C THR A 264 -0.41 -5.89 2.91
N LEU A 265 -0.93 -7.02 2.40
CA LEU A 265 -1.63 -8.02 3.22
C LEU A 265 -0.73 -9.16 3.73
N GLU A 266 0.31 -9.51 2.99
CA GLU A 266 1.21 -10.63 3.33
C GLU A 266 2.52 -10.13 3.96
N LYS A 267 3.21 -9.21 3.29
CA LYS A 267 4.59 -8.81 3.65
C LYS A 267 4.65 -7.86 4.85
N SER A 268 3.55 -7.21 5.17
CA SER A 268 3.37 -6.46 6.42
C SER A 268 3.45 -7.34 7.67
N ARG A 269 3.27 -8.65 7.53
CA ARG A 269 3.30 -9.58 8.66
C ARG A 269 4.74 -9.97 8.96
N ALA A 270 5.28 -9.49 10.07
CA ALA A 270 6.61 -9.92 10.54
C ALA A 270 6.68 -11.45 10.77
N GLU A 271 5.55 -12.06 11.15
CA GLU A 271 5.43 -13.49 11.47
C GLU A 271 5.38 -14.42 10.24
N SER A 272 5.16 -13.90 9.02
CA SER A 272 5.07 -14.75 7.81
C SER A 272 6.43 -15.23 7.29
N HIS A 273 7.53 -14.74 7.86
CA HIS A 273 8.90 -14.97 7.37
C HIS A 273 9.81 -15.64 8.43
N PRO A 274 9.52 -16.89 8.84
CA PRO A 274 10.25 -17.57 9.92
C PRO A 274 11.73 -17.77 9.56
N ILE A 275 12.08 -17.87 8.28
CA ILE A 275 13.47 -18.09 7.83
C ILE A 275 14.33 -16.85 8.07
N GLN A 276 13.85 -15.68 7.67
CA GLN A 276 14.55 -14.40 7.81
C GLN A 276 14.64 -13.99 9.29
N LEU A 277 13.58 -14.22 10.06
CA LEU A 277 13.58 -14.01 11.51
C LEU A 277 14.65 -14.85 12.21
N ASN A 278 14.81 -16.12 11.83
CA ASN A 278 15.83 -16.99 12.41
C ASN A 278 17.25 -16.57 12.04
N PHE A 279 17.47 -16.00 10.85
CA PHE A 279 18.79 -15.57 10.40
C PHE A 279 19.22 -14.22 10.98
N TYR A 280 18.37 -13.19 10.87
CA TYR A 280 18.69 -11.83 11.33
C TYR A 280 18.37 -11.59 12.79
N GLY A 281 17.53 -12.43 13.40
CA GLY A 281 16.94 -12.17 14.70
C GLY A 281 15.76 -11.20 14.62
N LEU A 282 14.92 -11.24 15.65
CA LEU A 282 13.66 -10.49 15.71
C LEU A 282 13.87 -8.98 15.50
N TRP A 283 14.80 -8.36 16.23
CA TRP A 283 14.99 -6.91 16.22
C TRP A 283 15.50 -6.38 14.88
N ALA A 284 16.53 -7.00 14.31
CA ALA A 284 17.11 -6.54 13.05
C ALA A 284 16.12 -6.71 11.90
N TRP A 285 15.44 -7.86 11.81
CA TRP A 285 14.43 -8.09 10.77
C TRP A 285 13.24 -7.15 10.92
N THR A 286 12.80 -6.90 12.15
CA THR A 286 11.74 -5.91 12.44
C THR A 286 12.15 -4.53 11.92
N ILE A 287 13.35 -4.04 12.24
CA ILE A 287 13.81 -2.72 11.74
C ILE A 287 13.86 -2.69 10.21
N ILE A 288 14.45 -3.71 9.58
CA ILE A 288 14.55 -3.80 8.11
C ILE A 288 13.17 -3.75 7.46
N THR A 289 12.22 -4.56 7.93
CA THR A 289 10.86 -4.62 7.39
C THR A 289 10.10 -3.32 7.62
N HIS A 290 10.22 -2.71 8.80
CA HIS A 290 9.51 -1.47 9.14
C HIS A 290 9.98 -0.26 8.33
N VAL A 291 11.25 -0.23 7.92
CA VAL A 291 11.77 0.82 7.04
C VAL A 291 11.43 0.55 5.57
N SER A 292 11.59 -0.70 5.13
CA SER A 292 11.50 -1.05 3.70
C SER A 292 10.08 -1.25 3.18
N MET A 293 9.18 -1.85 3.98
CA MET A 293 7.82 -2.20 3.55
C MET A 293 6.95 -0.98 3.22
N PRO A 294 6.93 0.09 4.04
CA PRO A 294 6.13 1.28 3.70
C PRO A 294 6.56 1.93 2.39
N LEU A 295 7.87 2.00 2.15
CA LEU A 295 8.43 2.51 0.90
C LEU A 295 8.11 1.58 -0.29
N ALA A 296 8.17 0.27 -0.10
CA ALA A 296 7.80 -0.71 -1.11
C ALA A 296 6.31 -0.62 -1.49
N ILE A 297 5.41 -0.47 -0.52
CA ILE A 297 3.97 -0.32 -0.75
C ILE A 297 3.69 1.02 -1.42
N PHE A 298 4.33 2.10 -0.96
CA PHE A 298 4.27 3.41 -1.61
C PHE A 298 4.74 3.35 -3.07
N TYR A 299 5.79 2.58 -3.39
CA TYR A 299 6.23 2.35 -4.76
C TYR A 299 5.12 1.68 -5.61
N ARG A 300 4.47 0.63 -5.11
CA ARG A 300 3.38 -0.06 -5.83
C ARG A 300 2.19 0.86 -6.08
N PHE A 301 1.84 1.67 -5.08
CA PHE A 301 0.79 2.69 -5.23
C PHE A 301 1.17 3.77 -6.25
N HIS A 302 2.32 4.41 -6.06
CA HIS A 302 2.75 5.54 -6.90
C HIS A 302 3.05 5.12 -8.34
N SER A 303 3.62 3.93 -8.56
CA SER A 303 3.79 3.38 -9.91
C SER A 303 2.46 3.15 -10.63
N THR A 304 1.39 2.78 -9.92
CA THR A 304 0.03 2.71 -10.46
C THR A 304 -0.48 4.09 -10.87
N VAL A 305 -0.22 5.12 -10.07
CA VAL A 305 -0.55 6.52 -10.39
C VAL A 305 0.19 6.97 -11.65
N CYS A 306 1.50 6.72 -11.76
CA CYS A 306 2.28 7.04 -12.94
C CYS A 306 1.76 6.31 -14.20
N LEU A 307 1.45 5.01 -14.10
CA LEU A 307 0.84 4.24 -15.19
C LEU A 307 -0.54 4.79 -15.60
N CYS A 308 -1.35 5.25 -14.64
CA CYS A 308 -2.63 5.90 -14.92
C CYS A 308 -2.44 7.20 -15.70
N GLU A 309 -1.45 8.01 -15.32
CA GLU A 309 -1.14 9.24 -16.03
C GLU A 309 -0.62 8.98 -17.45
N ILE A 310 0.25 7.99 -17.63
CA ILE A 310 0.68 7.52 -18.96
C ILE A 310 -0.54 7.09 -19.77
N TRP A 311 -1.42 6.26 -19.19
CA TRP A 311 -2.64 5.82 -19.84
C TRP A 311 -3.55 6.99 -20.24
N LYS A 312 -3.70 8.03 -19.42
CA LYS A 312 -4.54 9.19 -19.76
C LYS A 312 -3.90 10.11 -20.80
N ARG A 313 -2.59 10.30 -20.76
CA ARG A 313 -1.88 11.35 -21.53
C ARG A 313 -1.33 10.86 -22.87
N ALA A 314 -0.85 9.62 -22.96
CA ALA A 314 -0.02 9.15 -24.07
C ALA A 314 -0.67 9.28 -25.47
N TYR A 315 -2.00 9.38 -25.57
CA TYR A 315 -2.72 9.46 -26.86
C TYR A 315 -3.53 10.74 -27.05
N LYS A 316 -3.22 11.81 -26.28
CA LYS A 316 -3.77 13.15 -26.53
C LYS A 316 -2.85 13.91 -27.48
N LEU A 317 -3.37 14.44 -28.59
CA LEU A 317 -2.63 15.34 -29.48
C LEU A 317 -2.22 16.60 -28.73
N LYS A 318 -0.94 16.97 -28.81
CA LYS A 318 -0.52 18.32 -28.41
C LYS A 318 -1.11 19.33 -29.42
N PRO A 319 -1.72 20.44 -28.96
CA PRO A 319 -2.34 21.44 -29.84
C PRO A 319 -1.39 22.09 -30.86
N THR A 320 -0.07 21.91 -30.72
CA THR A 320 0.94 22.51 -31.61
C THR A 320 0.93 21.94 -33.04
N TYR A 321 0.15 20.88 -33.30
CA TYR A 321 -0.01 20.25 -34.62
C TYR A 321 -1.43 20.38 -35.20
N MET A 322 -2.27 21.26 -34.63
CA MET A 322 -3.51 21.75 -35.26
C MET A 322 -3.27 23.15 -35.81
#